data_AF-A0A1Y2QEC6-F1
#
_entry.id   AF-A0A1Y2QEC6-F1
#
_cell.length_a   1.000
_cell.length_b   1.000
_cell.length_c   1.000
_cell.angle_alpha   90.00
_cell.angle_beta   90.00
_cell.angle_gamma   90.00
#
_symmetry.space_group_name_H-M   'P 1'
#
loop_
_entity.id
_entity.type
_entity.pdbx_description
1 polymer ?
#
loop_
_entity_poly.entity_id
_entity_poly.type
_entity_poly.pdbx_seq_one_letter_code
_entity_poly.pdbx_strand_id
1 'polypeptide(L)'
;MRIPALAALLIATPAMAQQASPEIGAQLAKGEEVESVTQGDLNGDGEPDTVLIGRGEETRTAKAMLRTGGRLVTVGTLKLDAYPLGAADVSIAKGVLKITDLVGGTTAVNTVYRYRLAPGPRPRMRLIGLDATLYSRTYAHDGHEISWNLLTGDTVTRDMKLSKKGGDAAYDPILEKKGKKPSKPLYMEDTPDPNELLGWGGG
;
A
#
# COMPACT_ATOMS: atom_id res chain seq x y z
N MET A 1 49.77 10.49 30.90
CA MET A 1 49.05 10.01 29.70
C MET A 1 48.53 8.61 29.99
N ARG A 2 47.20 8.43 30.09
CA ARG A 2 46.41 7.19 29.92
C ARG A 2 44.98 7.44 30.43
N ILE A 3 44.03 7.55 29.51
CA ILE A 3 42.58 7.51 29.78
C ILE A 3 42.14 6.09 29.42
N PRO A 4 41.48 5.32 30.30
CA PRO A 4 40.92 4.03 29.92
C PRO A 4 39.62 4.25 29.15
N ALA A 5 39.49 3.59 28.01
CA ALA A 5 38.28 3.56 27.21
C ALA A 5 37.25 2.64 27.88
N LEU A 6 36.07 3.18 28.16
CA LEU A 6 34.91 2.44 28.65
C LEU A 6 34.14 1.92 27.43
N ALA A 7 34.11 0.60 27.24
CA ALA A 7 33.31 -0.05 26.21
C ALA A 7 31.85 -0.15 26.68
N ALA A 8 30.94 0.56 26.00
CA ALA A 8 29.50 0.44 26.20
C ALA A 8 28.98 -0.76 25.40
N LEU A 9 28.48 -1.77 26.11
CA LEU A 9 27.83 -2.95 25.54
C LEU A 9 26.39 -2.55 25.16
N LEU A 10 26.08 -2.46 23.85
CA LEU A 10 24.69 -2.34 23.38
C LEU A 10 23.99 -3.69 23.58
N ILE A 11 22.99 -3.72 24.46
CA ILE A 11 22.07 -4.85 24.56
C ILE A 11 20.96 -4.62 23.54
N ALA A 12 20.90 -5.46 22.50
CA ALA A 12 19.78 -5.48 21.57
C ALA A 12 18.56 -6.08 22.29
N THR A 13 17.52 -5.27 22.52
CA THR A 13 16.23 -5.78 23.01
C THR A 13 15.54 -6.57 21.89
N PRO A 14 15.03 -7.79 22.15
CA PRO A 14 14.20 -8.49 21.17
C PRO A 14 12.93 -7.67 20.91
N ALA A 15 12.56 -7.54 19.63
CA ALA A 15 11.31 -6.93 19.21
C ALA A 15 10.15 -7.77 19.77
N MET A 16 9.46 -7.27 20.79
CA MET A 16 8.19 -7.85 21.22
C MET A 16 7.17 -7.62 20.11
N ALA A 17 6.52 -8.69 19.65
CA ALA A 17 5.32 -8.56 18.84
C ALA A 17 4.32 -7.70 19.64
N GLN A 18 4.02 -6.50 19.13
CA GLN A 18 3.07 -5.58 19.76
C GLN A 18 1.72 -6.30 19.80
N GLN A 19 1.31 -6.79 20.98
CA GLN A 19 -0.02 -7.38 21.13
C GLN A 19 -1.04 -6.30 20.76
N ALA A 20 -1.92 -6.62 19.80
CA ALA A 20 -2.97 -5.72 19.37
C ALA A 20 -3.82 -5.32 20.58
N SER A 21 -4.08 -4.02 20.75
CA SER A 21 -5.00 -3.57 21.80
C SER A 21 -6.38 -4.18 21.57
N PRO A 22 -7.21 -4.37 22.63
CA PRO A 22 -8.55 -4.93 22.48
C PRO A 22 -9.41 -4.18 21.44
N GLU A 23 -9.22 -2.86 21.32
CA GLU A 23 -9.90 -2.04 20.31
C GLU A 23 -9.49 -2.42 18.89
N ILE A 24 -8.20 -2.67 18.63
CA ILE A 24 -7.69 -3.13 17.33
C ILE A 24 -8.16 -4.55 17.04
N GLY A 25 -8.10 -5.44 18.05
CA GLY A 25 -8.58 -6.82 17.92
C GLY A 25 -10.05 -6.90 17.52
N ALA A 26 -10.89 -5.97 18.00
CA ALA A 26 -12.30 -5.89 17.62
C ALA A 26 -12.56 -5.47 16.16
N GLN A 27 -11.55 -4.97 15.44
CA GLN A 27 -11.65 -4.56 14.04
C GLN A 27 -11.28 -5.66 13.05
N LEU A 28 -10.63 -6.73 13.53
CA LEU A 28 -10.24 -7.88 12.72
C LEU A 28 -11.46 -8.73 12.35
N ALA A 29 -11.48 -9.27 11.15
CA ALA A 29 -12.42 -10.33 10.80
C ALA A 29 -12.06 -11.63 11.53
N LYS A 30 -13.00 -12.57 11.58
CA LYS A 30 -12.79 -13.86 12.24
C LYS A 30 -11.61 -14.60 11.58
N GLY A 31 -10.60 -14.95 12.39
CA GLY A 31 -9.41 -15.66 11.92
C GLY A 31 -8.35 -14.77 11.29
N GLU A 32 -8.54 -13.44 11.27
CA GLU A 32 -7.46 -12.52 10.92
C GLU A 32 -6.58 -12.24 12.14
N GLU A 33 -5.28 -12.11 11.89
CA GLU A 33 -4.28 -11.58 12.80
C GLU A 33 -3.82 -10.20 12.31
N VAL A 34 -3.21 -9.41 13.21
CA VAL A 34 -2.63 -8.13 12.83
C VAL A 34 -1.35 -8.35 12.03
N GLU A 35 -1.36 -7.92 10.77
CA GLU A 35 -0.14 -7.82 9.97
C GLU A 35 0.58 -6.49 10.24
N SER A 36 -0.14 -5.38 10.25
CA SER A 36 0.43 -4.06 10.53
C SER A 36 -0.60 -3.09 11.10
N VAL A 37 -0.12 -2.17 11.93
CA VAL A 37 -0.90 -1.03 12.44
C VAL A 37 -0.09 0.22 12.20
N THR A 38 -0.69 1.20 11.52
CA THR A 38 -0.09 2.52 11.29
C THR A 38 -1.01 3.57 11.88
N GLN A 39 -0.43 4.52 12.61
CA GLN A 39 -1.15 5.65 13.17
C GLN A 39 -0.71 6.95 12.51
N GLY A 40 -1.63 7.89 12.40
CA GLY A 40 -1.37 9.21 11.84
C GLY A 40 -2.66 9.97 11.63
N ASP A 41 -2.56 11.26 11.37
CA ASP A 41 -3.73 12.12 11.22
C ASP A 41 -4.23 12.11 9.75
N LEU A 42 -5.40 11.52 9.51
CA LEU A 42 -6.04 11.42 8.19
C LEU A 42 -7.00 12.59 7.93
N ASN A 43 -7.57 13.19 8.97
CA ASN A 43 -8.65 14.18 8.86
C ASN A 43 -8.21 15.62 9.19
N GLY A 44 -7.00 15.79 9.73
CA GLY A 44 -6.41 17.07 10.11
C GLY A 44 -6.85 17.60 11.48
N ASP A 45 -7.44 16.79 12.35
CA ASP A 45 -7.96 17.22 13.65
C ASP A 45 -6.93 17.16 14.80
N GLY A 46 -5.75 16.59 14.53
CA GLY A 46 -4.66 16.45 15.51
C GLY A 46 -4.78 15.23 16.43
N GLU A 47 -5.85 14.43 16.35
CA GLU A 47 -5.94 13.11 16.99
C GLU A 47 -5.39 12.01 16.05
N PRO A 48 -4.66 11.01 16.59
CA PRO A 48 -4.13 9.94 15.75
C PRO A 48 -5.23 8.97 15.29
N ASP A 49 -5.47 8.94 13.98
CA ASP A 49 -6.27 7.91 13.32
C ASP A 49 -5.48 6.61 13.16
N THR A 50 -6.16 5.53 12.74
CA THR A 50 -5.56 4.22 12.60
C THR A 50 -5.81 3.60 11.23
N VAL A 51 -4.77 3.00 10.66
CA VAL A 51 -4.87 2.05 9.55
C VAL A 51 -4.37 0.69 10.03
N LEU A 52 -5.23 -0.31 9.92
CA LEU A 52 -4.95 -1.70 10.29
C LEU A 52 -4.91 -2.55 9.03
N ILE A 53 -3.89 -3.39 8.89
CA ILE A 53 -3.90 -4.52 7.95
C ILE A 53 -4.12 -5.80 8.76
N GLY A 54 -5.28 -6.43 8.54
CA GLY A 54 -5.61 -7.75 9.05
C GLY A 54 -5.32 -8.81 7.99
N ARG A 55 -4.77 -9.94 8.42
CA ARG A 55 -4.47 -11.08 7.55
C ARG A 55 -4.97 -12.38 8.16
N GLY A 56 -5.82 -13.09 7.43
CA GLY A 56 -6.19 -14.47 7.69
C GLY A 56 -5.54 -15.41 6.68
N GLU A 57 -5.99 -16.66 6.67
CA GLU A 57 -5.49 -17.69 5.75
C GLU A 57 -5.77 -17.33 4.27
N GLU A 58 -6.99 -16.90 3.98
CA GLU A 58 -7.47 -16.62 2.61
C GLU A 58 -7.91 -15.16 2.41
N THR A 59 -7.71 -14.31 3.43
CA THR A 59 -8.16 -12.92 3.41
C THR A 59 -7.08 -11.99 3.89
N ARG A 60 -6.99 -10.83 3.25
CA ARG A 60 -6.13 -9.74 3.71
C ARG A 60 -6.83 -8.42 3.45
N THR A 61 -7.02 -7.62 4.50
CA THR A 61 -7.80 -6.38 4.41
C THR A 61 -7.08 -5.22 5.08
N ALA A 62 -7.02 -4.08 4.39
CA ALA A 62 -6.60 -2.82 4.99
C ALA A 62 -7.84 -2.01 5.37
N LYS A 63 -7.94 -1.60 6.64
CA LYS A 63 -9.05 -0.81 7.19
C LYS A 63 -8.51 0.54 7.64
N ALA A 64 -9.05 1.63 7.09
CA ALA A 64 -8.78 2.98 7.55
C ALA A 64 -9.89 3.41 8.52
N MET A 65 -9.51 3.91 9.69
CA MET A 65 -10.41 4.24 10.77
C MET A 65 -10.08 5.59 11.37
N LEU A 66 -11.09 6.43 11.54
CA LEU A 66 -10.95 7.69 12.25
C LEU A 66 -11.09 7.49 13.76
N ARG A 67 -10.32 8.26 14.53
CA ARG A 67 -10.55 8.47 15.95
C ARG A 67 -11.70 9.47 16.10
N THR A 68 -12.79 9.06 16.75
CA THR A 68 -13.94 9.95 16.97
C THR A 68 -14.57 9.64 18.32
N GLY A 69 -14.59 10.64 19.22
CA GLY A 69 -15.17 10.49 20.56
C GLY A 69 -14.56 9.32 21.34
N GLY A 70 -13.23 9.12 21.21
CA GLY A 70 -12.49 8.05 21.88
C GLY A 70 -12.65 6.66 21.24
N ARG A 71 -13.32 6.51 20.09
CA ARG A 71 -13.54 5.22 19.41
C ARG A 71 -13.02 5.22 17.99
N LEU A 72 -12.61 4.05 17.49
CA LEU A 72 -12.32 3.85 16.08
C LEU A 72 -13.62 3.67 15.27
N VAL A 73 -13.75 4.45 14.20
CA VAL A 73 -14.83 4.35 13.22
C VAL A 73 -14.23 4.07 11.85
N THR A 74 -14.58 2.93 11.25
CA THR A 74 -14.09 2.57 9.91
C THR A 74 -14.66 3.52 8.86
N VAL A 75 -13.77 4.09 8.04
CA VAL A 75 -14.08 5.03 6.93
C VAL A 75 -13.59 4.52 5.57
N GLY A 76 -12.98 3.34 5.53
CA GLY A 76 -12.60 2.68 4.28
C GLY A 76 -12.10 1.27 4.53
N THR A 77 -12.35 0.37 3.58
CA THR A 77 -11.80 -0.99 3.60
C THR A 77 -11.33 -1.34 2.21
N LEU A 78 -10.08 -1.78 2.09
CA LEU A 78 -9.47 -2.28 0.86
C LEU A 78 -9.22 -3.77 1.02
N LYS A 79 -9.68 -4.56 0.06
CA LYS A 79 -9.26 -5.96 -0.06
C LYS A 79 -7.89 -5.98 -0.74
N LEU A 80 -6.92 -6.63 -0.09
CA LEU A 80 -5.61 -6.90 -0.65
C LEU A 80 -5.54 -8.37 -1.08
N ASP A 81 -4.53 -8.71 -1.87
CA ASP A 81 -4.22 -10.10 -2.16
C ASP A 81 -3.82 -10.84 -0.87
N ALA A 82 -4.28 -12.07 -0.69
CA ALA A 82 -4.01 -12.86 0.52
C ALA A 82 -2.57 -13.40 0.57
N TYR A 83 -1.89 -13.43 -0.57
CA TYR A 83 -0.58 -14.05 -0.76
C TYR A 83 0.47 -13.04 -1.24
N PRO A 84 0.78 -12.01 -0.43
CA PRO A 84 1.78 -11.03 -0.83
C PRO A 84 3.20 -11.62 -0.74
N LEU A 85 4.11 -11.06 -1.54
CA LEU A 85 5.54 -11.34 -1.51
C LEU A 85 6.28 -10.62 -0.35
N GLY A 86 5.57 -9.82 0.43
CA GLY A 86 6.05 -9.13 1.62
C GLY A 86 4.92 -8.42 2.36
N ALA A 87 5.16 -7.96 3.58
CA ALA A 87 4.18 -7.12 4.28
C ALA A 87 3.96 -5.81 3.51
N ALA A 88 2.74 -5.27 3.56
CA ALA A 88 2.47 -3.99 2.91
C ALA A 88 3.13 -2.84 3.68
N ASP A 89 3.70 -1.90 2.93
CA ASP A 89 4.20 -0.64 3.49
C ASP A 89 3.04 0.35 3.59
N VAL A 90 2.81 0.91 4.77
CA VAL A 90 1.70 1.83 5.05
C VAL A 90 2.25 3.10 5.65
N SER A 91 1.83 4.25 5.12
CA SER A 91 2.21 5.55 5.65
C SER A 91 1.09 6.56 5.55
N ILE A 92 1.07 7.49 6.50
CA ILE A 92 0.14 8.62 6.53
C ILE A 92 0.98 9.89 6.54
N ALA A 93 0.80 10.73 5.53
CA ALA A 93 1.49 12.01 5.44
C ALA A 93 0.57 13.08 4.87
N LYS A 94 0.42 14.20 5.57
CA LYS A 94 -0.38 15.35 5.11
C LYS A 94 -1.81 14.94 4.70
N GLY A 95 -2.47 14.13 5.53
CA GLY A 95 -3.82 13.60 5.26
C GLY A 95 -3.92 12.68 4.03
N VAL A 96 -2.80 12.11 3.59
CA VAL A 96 -2.75 11.10 2.52
C VAL A 96 -2.32 9.77 3.12
N LEU A 97 -3.18 8.77 2.98
CA LEU A 97 -2.85 7.38 3.22
C LEU A 97 -2.20 6.81 1.97
N LYS A 98 -0.97 6.31 2.09
CA LYS A 98 -0.28 5.54 1.05
C LYS A 98 -0.13 4.09 1.51
N ILE A 99 -0.55 3.15 0.67
CA ILE A 99 -0.35 1.71 0.86
C ILE A 99 0.45 1.19 -0.33
N THR A 100 1.57 0.52 -0.07
CA THR A 100 2.35 -0.19 -1.10
C THR A 100 2.21 -1.68 -0.87
N ASP A 101 1.74 -2.40 -1.88
CA ASP A 101 1.54 -3.84 -1.84
C ASP A 101 2.33 -4.54 -2.94
N LEU A 102 2.85 -5.73 -2.65
CA LEU A 102 3.66 -6.52 -3.59
C LEU A 102 3.15 -7.95 -3.62
N VAL A 103 2.73 -8.39 -4.80
CA VAL A 103 2.08 -9.71 -5.00
C VAL A 103 2.68 -10.44 -6.19
N GLY A 104 2.34 -11.72 -6.34
CA GLY A 104 2.78 -12.57 -7.45
C GLY A 104 3.93 -13.49 -7.07
N GLY A 105 4.83 -13.76 -8.02
CA GLY A 105 5.91 -14.75 -7.87
C GLY A 105 7.20 -14.31 -8.57
N THR A 106 7.59 -15.03 -9.62
CA THR A 106 8.69 -14.62 -10.52
C THR A 106 8.32 -13.40 -11.36
N THR A 107 7.03 -13.28 -11.71
CA THR A 107 6.44 -12.02 -12.15
C THR A 107 5.63 -11.43 -11.01
N ALA A 108 5.89 -10.17 -10.70
CA ALA A 108 5.30 -9.49 -9.56
C ALA A 108 4.59 -8.21 -9.98
N VAL A 109 3.56 -7.86 -9.21
CA VAL A 109 2.87 -6.59 -9.31
C VAL A 109 3.14 -5.80 -8.03
N ASN A 110 3.82 -4.68 -8.17
CA ASN A 110 3.95 -3.68 -7.11
C ASN A 110 2.87 -2.62 -7.33
N THR A 111 2.04 -2.36 -6.31
CA THR A 111 0.97 -1.36 -6.38
C THR A 111 1.13 -0.33 -5.29
N VAL A 112 1.02 0.95 -5.65
CA VAL A 112 0.94 2.08 -4.72
C VAL A 112 -0.44 2.70 -4.81
N TYR A 113 -1.22 2.54 -3.74
CA TYR A 113 -2.51 3.20 -3.56
C TYR A 113 -2.34 4.50 -2.78
N ARG A 114 -3.05 5.55 -3.17
CA ARG A 114 -3.10 6.81 -2.43
C ARG A 114 -4.54 7.20 -2.18
N TYR A 115 -4.89 7.40 -0.92
CA TYR A 115 -6.21 7.81 -0.49
C TYR A 115 -6.17 9.12 0.30
N ARG A 116 -7.27 9.87 0.25
CA ARG A 116 -7.52 11.03 1.10
C ARG A 116 -8.94 10.97 1.62
N LEU A 117 -9.16 11.39 2.86
CA LEU A 117 -10.50 11.44 3.43
C LEU A 117 -11.37 12.44 2.65
N ALA A 118 -12.50 11.97 2.14
CA ALA A 118 -13.56 12.84 1.65
C ALA A 118 -14.44 13.23 2.85
N PRO A 119 -14.54 14.53 3.17
CA PRO A 119 -15.37 14.99 4.28
C PRO A 119 -16.86 14.84 3.95
N GLY A 120 -17.68 14.73 4.98
CA GLY A 120 -19.13 14.66 4.85
C GLY A 120 -19.77 14.01 6.07
N PRO A 121 -21.11 13.88 6.10
CA PRO A 121 -21.83 13.23 7.21
C PRO A 121 -21.42 11.76 7.42
N ARG A 122 -20.91 11.11 6.37
CA ARG A 122 -20.31 9.78 6.40
C ARG A 122 -18.97 9.87 5.66
N PRO A 123 -17.88 10.21 6.36
CA PRO A 123 -16.59 10.38 5.72
C PRO A 123 -16.10 9.05 5.15
N ARG A 124 -15.49 9.10 3.95
CA ARG A 124 -14.99 7.92 3.24
C ARG A 124 -13.59 8.19 2.69
N MET A 125 -12.74 7.18 2.69
CA MET A 125 -11.42 7.28 2.04
C MET A 125 -11.58 7.25 0.52
N ARG A 126 -11.32 8.38 -0.14
CA ARG A 126 -11.35 8.51 -1.61
C ARG A 126 -9.99 8.13 -2.19
N LEU A 127 -9.98 7.28 -3.22
CA LEU A 127 -8.80 6.98 -4.01
C LEU A 127 -8.46 8.21 -4.86
N ILE A 128 -7.23 8.71 -4.72
CA ILE A 128 -6.73 9.88 -5.44
C ILE A 128 -5.62 9.55 -6.43
N GLY A 129 -4.96 8.40 -6.25
CA GLY A 129 -3.97 7.89 -7.21
C GLY A 129 -3.72 6.41 -7.03
N LEU A 130 -3.42 5.74 -8.14
CA LEU A 130 -3.07 4.33 -8.18
C LEU A 130 -1.94 4.16 -9.20
N ASP A 131 -0.81 3.66 -8.74
CA ASP A 131 0.28 3.24 -9.62
C ASP A 131 0.44 1.73 -9.48
N ALA A 132 0.53 1.02 -10.60
CA ALA A 132 0.78 -0.41 -10.63
C ALA A 132 1.92 -0.69 -11.59
N THR A 133 2.87 -1.51 -11.14
CA THR A 133 4.03 -1.93 -11.92
C THR A 133 4.12 -3.43 -11.92
N LEU A 134 3.96 -4.00 -13.09
CA LEU A 134 4.22 -5.39 -13.39
C LEU A 134 5.66 -5.55 -13.88
N TYR A 135 6.43 -6.44 -13.24
CA TYR A 135 7.81 -6.68 -13.62
C TYR A 135 8.25 -8.10 -13.31
N SER A 136 9.26 -8.56 -14.06
CA SER A 136 9.90 -9.86 -13.79
C SER A 136 11.00 -9.68 -12.75
N ARG A 137 10.85 -10.33 -11.59
CA ARG A 137 11.85 -10.34 -10.53
C ARG A 137 13.13 -11.10 -10.92
N THR A 138 13.03 -11.95 -11.94
CA THR A 138 14.15 -12.73 -12.51
C THR A 138 14.59 -12.22 -13.88
N TYR A 139 14.05 -11.08 -14.34
CA TYR A 139 14.35 -10.51 -15.65
C TYR A 139 14.13 -11.48 -16.82
N ALA A 140 13.10 -12.32 -16.74
CA ALA A 140 12.76 -13.30 -17.78
C ALA A 140 11.78 -12.75 -18.83
N HIS A 141 11.02 -11.71 -18.48
CA HIS A 141 9.97 -11.14 -19.31
C HIS A 141 9.93 -9.61 -19.22
N ASP A 142 9.31 -9.00 -20.23
CA ASP A 142 8.99 -7.57 -20.25
C ASP A 142 8.08 -7.20 -19.06
N GLY A 143 8.05 -5.92 -18.72
CA GLY A 143 7.15 -5.37 -17.72
C GLY A 143 6.24 -4.29 -18.29
N HIS A 144 5.28 -3.88 -17.48
CA HIS A 144 4.31 -2.84 -17.80
C HIS A 144 4.02 -2.02 -16.55
N GLU A 145 3.90 -0.70 -16.69
CA GLU A 145 3.51 0.19 -15.61
C GLU A 145 2.33 1.04 -16.07
N ILE A 146 1.41 1.29 -15.12
CA ILE A 146 0.35 2.28 -15.25
C ILE A 146 0.34 3.17 -14.00
N SER A 147 0.30 4.48 -14.22
CA SER A 147 0.02 5.49 -13.21
C SER A 147 -1.29 6.18 -13.55
N TRP A 148 -2.20 6.28 -12.58
CA TRP A 148 -3.49 6.93 -12.73
C TRP A 148 -3.70 7.98 -11.65
N ASN A 149 -3.86 9.24 -12.07
CA ASN A 149 -4.33 10.33 -11.21
C ASN A 149 -5.87 10.37 -11.26
N LEU A 150 -6.53 9.94 -10.18
CA LEU A 150 -8.00 9.87 -10.13
C LEU A 150 -8.67 11.22 -9.84
N LEU A 151 -7.88 12.28 -9.57
CA LEU A 151 -8.42 13.63 -9.43
C LEU A 151 -8.61 14.31 -10.79
N THR A 152 -7.68 14.09 -11.73
CA THR A 152 -7.69 14.71 -13.06
C THR A 152 -8.12 13.74 -14.17
N GLY A 153 -8.01 12.43 -13.90
CA GLY A 153 -8.17 11.37 -14.87
C GLY A 153 -6.93 11.12 -15.73
N ASP A 154 -5.81 11.80 -15.49
CA ASP A 154 -4.60 11.61 -16.30
C ASP A 154 -4.00 10.23 -16.06
N THR A 155 -3.56 9.58 -17.14
CA THR A 155 -2.87 8.29 -17.08
C THR A 155 -1.52 8.37 -17.77
N VAL A 156 -0.55 7.63 -17.23
CA VAL A 156 0.74 7.38 -17.87
C VAL A 156 0.94 5.88 -17.89
N THR A 157 1.18 5.30 -19.07
CA THR A 157 1.55 3.90 -19.22
C THR A 157 2.96 3.78 -19.78
N ARG A 158 3.66 2.72 -19.38
CA ARG A 158 5.04 2.48 -19.76
C ARG A 158 5.25 1.01 -20.08
N ASP A 159 5.69 0.74 -21.30
CA ASP A 159 6.12 -0.60 -21.70
C ASP A 159 7.61 -0.75 -21.41
N MET A 160 7.97 -1.66 -20.50
CA MET A 160 9.35 -1.90 -20.06
C MET A 160 9.90 -3.13 -20.80
N LYS A 161 10.71 -2.91 -21.84
CA LYS A 161 11.30 -4.00 -22.64
C LYS A 161 12.59 -4.48 -22.03
N LEU A 162 12.74 -5.79 -21.82
CA LEU A 162 13.96 -6.32 -21.20
C LEU A 162 15.19 -5.96 -22.04
N SER A 163 16.25 -5.46 -21.38
CA SER A 163 17.46 -5.10 -22.10
C SER A 163 18.16 -6.32 -22.66
N LYS A 164 18.46 -6.29 -23.97
CA LYS A 164 19.26 -7.33 -24.63
C LYS A 164 20.76 -7.06 -24.58
N LYS A 165 21.17 -5.90 -24.04
CA LYS A 165 22.55 -5.38 -24.18
C LYS A 165 23.52 -5.88 -23.12
N GLY A 166 23.03 -6.49 -22.04
CA GLY A 166 23.86 -6.90 -20.90
C GLY A 166 24.40 -5.70 -20.10
N GLY A 167 24.26 -5.73 -18.77
CA GLY A 167 24.64 -4.65 -17.86
C GLY A 167 23.67 -4.50 -16.69
N ASP A 168 23.86 -3.48 -15.85
CA ASP A 168 23.04 -3.25 -14.65
C ASP A 168 21.61 -2.76 -14.96
N ALA A 169 21.36 -2.32 -16.20
CA ALA A 169 20.04 -1.87 -16.64
C ALA A 169 19.19 -3.07 -17.10
N ALA A 170 18.17 -3.40 -16.31
CA ALA A 170 17.25 -4.49 -16.60
C ALA A 170 16.35 -4.26 -17.82
N TYR A 171 16.03 -3.01 -18.14
CA TYR A 171 15.09 -2.63 -19.20
C TYR A 171 15.71 -1.64 -20.20
N ASP A 172 15.49 -1.90 -21.49
CA ASP A 172 15.74 -1.02 -22.63
C ASP A 172 14.73 0.14 -22.66
N PRO A 173 14.92 1.21 -23.47
CA PRO A 173 14.21 2.47 -23.30
C PRO A 173 12.69 2.30 -23.24
N ILE A 174 12.11 2.85 -22.18
CA ILE A 174 10.71 2.72 -21.81
C ILE A 174 9.85 3.55 -22.75
N LEU A 175 8.88 2.92 -23.41
CA LEU A 175 7.90 3.62 -24.24
C LEU A 175 6.81 4.19 -23.34
N GLU A 176 6.84 5.49 -23.08
CA GLU A 176 5.82 6.20 -22.31
C GLU A 176 4.67 6.66 -23.20
N LYS A 177 3.43 6.39 -22.78
CA LYS A 177 2.21 6.92 -23.38
C LYS A 177 1.40 7.65 -22.34
N LYS A 178 0.98 8.87 -22.65
CA LYS A 178 0.06 9.66 -21.81
C LYS A 178 -1.36 9.53 -22.34
N GLY A 179 -2.32 9.46 -21.44
CA GLY A 179 -3.73 9.33 -21.78
C GLY A 179 -4.63 9.99 -20.75
N LYS A 180 -5.94 9.81 -20.94
CA LYS A 180 -6.95 10.30 -20.02
C LYS A 180 -8.05 9.27 -19.83
N LYS A 181 -8.27 8.88 -18.58
CA LYS A 181 -9.33 7.99 -18.11
C LYS A 181 -10.06 8.68 -16.95
N PRO A 182 -11.05 9.55 -17.23
CA PRO A 182 -11.86 10.15 -16.18
C PRO A 182 -12.66 9.09 -15.41
N SER A 183 -12.82 9.28 -14.11
CA SER A 183 -13.70 8.45 -13.28
C SER A 183 -14.59 9.32 -12.41
N LYS A 184 -15.71 8.73 -11.98
CA LYS A 184 -16.40 9.22 -10.78
C LYS A 184 -15.46 9.05 -9.57
N PRO A 185 -15.71 9.75 -8.45
CA PRO A 185 -14.97 9.49 -7.21
C PRO A 185 -15.06 8.00 -6.85
N LEU A 186 -13.90 7.35 -6.74
CA LEU A 186 -13.78 5.99 -6.23
C LEU A 186 -13.36 6.05 -4.77
N TYR A 187 -13.97 5.22 -3.94
CA TYR A 187 -13.62 5.08 -2.54
C TYR A 187 -12.80 3.81 -2.32
N MET A 188 -12.26 3.65 -1.12
CA MET A 188 -11.33 2.57 -0.79
C MET A 188 -11.90 1.18 -1.08
N GLU A 189 -13.18 0.98 -0.79
CA GLU A 189 -13.96 -0.23 -1.10
C GLU A 189 -14.27 -0.41 -2.59
N ASP A 190 -14.16 0.65 -3.39
CA ASP A 190 -14.39 0.66 -4.84
C ASP A 190 -13.05 0.66 -5.62
N THR A 191 -11.93 0.35 -4.95
CA THR A 191 -10.60 0.36 -5.57
C THR A 191 -10.53 -0.72 -6.66
N PRO A 192 -10.15 -0.37 -7.90
CA PRO A 192 -10.06 -1.33 -9.00
C PRO A 192 -8.88 -2.29 -8.80
N ASP A 193 -8.98 -3.48 -9.39
CA ASP A 193 -7.90 -4.46 -9.40
C ASP A 193 -6.70 -3.91 -10.21
N PRO A 194 -5.49 -3.83 -9.63
CA PRO A 194 -4.28 -3.43 -10.34
C PRO A 194 -3.97 -4.32 -11.55
N ASN A 195 -4.28 -5.62 -11.49
CA ASN A 195 -4.04 -6.56 -12.58
C ASN A 195 -4.90 -6.22 -13.82
N GLU A 196 -6.18 -5.89 -13.60
CA GLU A 196 -7.07 -5.42 -14.67
C GLU A 196 -6.57 -4.10 -15.29
N LEU A 197 -6.06 -3.18 -14.47
CA LEU A 197 -5.49 -1.92 -14.96
C LEU A 197 -4.23 -2.11 -15.80
N LEU A 198 -3.43 -3.11 -15.46
CA LEU A 198 -2.24 -3.51 -16.21
C LEU A 198 -2.58 -4.31 -17.48
N GLY A 199 -3.86 -4.64 -17.70
CA GLY A 199 -4.27 -5.54 -18.78
C GLY A 199 -3.73 -6.97 -18.58
N TRP A 200 -3.32 -7.31 -17.37
CA TRP A 200 -2.83 -8.61 -16.97
C TRP A 200 -4.02 -9.40 -16.41
N GLY A 201 -4.61 -10.27 -17.22
CA GLY A 201 -5.43 -11.36 -16.70
C GLY A 201 -4.48 -12.41 -16.15
N GLY A 202 -4.39 -12.54 -14.82
CA GLY A 202 -3.53 -13.55 -14.19
C GLY A 202 -3.74 -14.93 -14.82
N GLY A 203 -2.63 -15.56 -15.21
CA GLY A 203 -2.59 -16.98 -15.54
C GLY A 203 -2.60 -17.84 -14.28
#